data_AF-A0A375C9E3-F1
#
_entry.id   AF-A0A375C9E3-F1
#
_cell.length_a   1.000
_cell.length_b   1.000
_cell.length_c   1.000
_cell.angle_alpha   90.00
_cell.angle_beta   90.00
_cell.angle_gamma   90.00
#
_symmetry.space_group_name_H-M   'P 1'
#
loop_
_entity.id
_entity.type
_entity.pdbx_description
1 polymer ?
#
loop_
_entity_poly.entity_id
_entity_poly.type
_entity_poly.pdbx_seq_one_letter_code
_entity_poly.pdbx_strand_id
1 'polypeptide(L)' 'MSEQAKDINIMLRVGGKPFRCHCGCNVFHHPEDMPRAYECNACEALYEADDEEQA' A
#
# COMPACT_ATOMS: atom_id res chain seq x y z
N MET A 1 6.80 -24.08 -1.88
CA MET A 1 5.42 -23.83 -1.43
C MET A 1 5.31 -22.33 -1.36
N SER A 2 4.65 -21.72 -2.34
CA SER A 2 4.60 -20.26 -2.48
C SER A 2 3.86 -19.69 -1.28
N GLU A 3 4.58 -18.97 -0.43
CA GLU A 3 4.05 -18.14 0.64
C GLU A 3 3.12 -17.12 -0.03
N GLN A 4 1.83 -17.44 -0.13
CA GLN A 4 0.81 -16.50 -0.58
C GLN A 4 0.85 -15.34 0.41
N ALA A 5 1.40 -14.21 0.00
CA ALA A 5 1.32 -12.99 0.77
C ALA A 5 -0.16 -12.72 0.93
N LYS A 6 -0.65 -12.96 2.14
CA LYS A 6 -2.06 -12.75 2.48
C LYS A 6 -2.35 -11.29 2.16
N ASP A 7 -3.32 -11.06 1.27
CA ASP A 7 -3.76 -9.74 0.87
C ASP A 7 -4.30 -8.99 2.11
N ILE A 8 -3.41 -8.31 2.83
CA ILE A 8 -3.76 -7.56 4.03
C ILE A 8 -4.27 -6.21 3.54
N ASN A 9 -5.54 -5.95 3.82
CA ASN A 9 -6.14 -4.65 3.59
C ASN A 9 -5.58 -3.64 4.61
N ILE A 10 -4.92 -2.59 4.11
CA ILE A 10 -4.25 -1.56 4.89
C ILE A 10 -4.84 -0.19 4.52
N MET A 11 -4.95 0.69 5.52
CA MET A 11 -5.18 2.12 5.31
C MET A 11 -3.87 2.87 5.53
N LEU A 12 -3.36 3.52 4.48
CA LEU A 12 -2.10 4.24 4.54
C LEU A 12 -2.19 5.51 5.39
N ARG A 13 -1.08 5.83 6.06
CA ARG A 13 -0.90 7.10 6.75
C ARG A 13 0.42 7.74 6.32
N VAL A 14 0.35 8.98 5.85
CA VAL A 14 1.53 9.77 5.43
C VAL A 14 1.59 11.01 6.32
N GLY A 15 2.74 11.22 6.98
CA GLY A 15 2.90 12.31 7.96
C GLY A 15 1.87 12.26 9.09
N GLY A 16 1.47 11.06 9.53
CA GLY A 16 0.47 10.84 10.58
C GLY A 16 -0.99 11.06 10.16
N LYS A 17 -1.26 11.47 8.92
CA LYS A 17 -2.62 11.69 8.39
C LYS A 17 -3.05 10.53 7.49
N PRO A 18 -4.34 10.15 7.47
CA PRO A 18 -4.83 9.13 6.56
C PRO A 18 -4.61 9.60 5.12
N PHE A 19 -3.90 8.79 4.36
CA PHE A 19 -3.73 9.00 2.94
C PHE A 19 -5.01 8.55 2.22
N ARG A 20 -5.45 9.34 1.25
CA ARG A 20 -6.63 9.02 0.44
C ARG A 20 -6.23 8.91 -1.01
N CYS A 21 -6.58 7.77 -1.61
CA CYS A 21 -6.45 7.60 -3.04
C CYS A 21 -7.44 8.54 -3.75
N HIS A 22 -7.08 9.04 -4.93
CA HIS A 22 -7.96 9.90 -5.73
C HIS A 22 -9.29 9.22 -6.12
N CYS A 23 -9.33 7.87 -6.14
CA CYS A 23 -10.55 7.10 -6.41
C CYS A 23 -11.52 7.05 -5.22
N GLY A 24 -11.06 7.39 -4.01
CA GLY A 24 -11.87 7.41 -2.79
C GLY A 24 -11.97 6.09 -2.01
N CYS A 25 -11.42 4.97 -2.51
CA CYS A 25 -11.49 3.67 -1.83
C CYS A 25 -10.66 3.62 -0.54
N ASN A 26 -9.45 4.18 -0.54
CA ASN A 26 -8.52 4.28 0.60
C ASN A 26 -8.13 2.94 1.25
N VAL A 27 -8.42 1.82 0.60
CA VAL A 27 -7.98 0.49 0.98
C VAL A 27 -6.89 0.07 0.02
N PHE A 28 -5.79 -0.42 0.59
CA PHE A 28 -4.58 -0.78 -0.14
C PHE A 28 -4.10 -2.17 0.29
N HIS A 29 -3.32 -2.83 -0.55
CA HIS A 29 -2.62 -4.06 -0.24
C HIS A 29 -1.15 -3.96 -0.70
N HIS A 30 -0.33 -4.90 -0.25
CA HIS A 30 1.07 -5.05 -0.67
C HIS A 30 1.13 -6.06 -1.84
N PRO A 31 1.47 -5.64 -3.06
CA PRO A 31 1.65 -6.56 -4.18
C PRO A 31 2.89 -7.43 -3.97
N GLU A 32 2.77 -8.73 -4.29
CA GLU A 32 3.85 -9.73 -4.08
C GLU A 32 5.12 -9.39 -4.86
N ASP A 33 4.97 -8.82 -6.07
CA ASP A 33 6.08 -8.50 -6.96
C ASP A 33 6.77 -7.16 -6.63
N MET A 34 6.16 -6.32 -5.78
CA MET A 34 6.66 -4.99 -5.41
C MET A 34 6.52 -4.74 -3.90
N PRO A 35 7.42 -5.30 -3.07
CA PRO A 35 7.33 -5.22 -1.60
C PRO A 35 7.50 -3.79 -1.03
N ARG A 36 7.89 -2.83 -1.87
CA ARG A 36 8.01 -1.40 -1.55
C ARG A 36 6.94 -0.56 -2.21
N ALA A 37 5.80 -1.16 -2.56
CA ALA A 37 4.68 -0.46 -3.13
C ALA A 37 3.41 -0.81 -2.35
N TYR A 38 2.46 0.11 -2.40
CA TYR A 38 1.09 -0.12 -1.97
C TYR A 38 0.18 0.06 -3.17
N GLU A 39 -0.70 -0.90 -3.40
CA GLU A 39 -1.64 -0.86 -4.51
C GLU A 39 -3.05 -0.59 -3.99
N CYS A 40 -3.78 0.34 -4.61
CA CYS A 40 -5.17 0.59 -4.24
C CYS A 40 -6.12 -0.48 -4.80
N ASN A 41 -6.91 -1.11 -3.93
CA ASN A 41 -7.81 -2.21 -4.29
C ASN A 41 -8.93 -1.85 -5.29
N ALA A 42 -9.18 -0.57 -5.56
CA ALA A 42 -10.27 -0.14 -6.45
C ALA A 42 -9.81 0.40 -7.81
N CYS A 43 -8.63 1.02 -7.88
CA CYS A 43 -8.15 1.65 -9.11
C CYS A 43 -6.75 1.18 -9.51
N GLU A 44 -6.17 0.24 -8.75
CA GLU A 44 -4.90 -0.41 -9.04
C GLU A 44 -3.73 0.60 -9.13
N ALA A 45 -3.92 1.80 -8.57
CA ALA A 45 -2.89 2.81 -8.47
C ALA A 45 -1.81 2.35 -7.49
N LEU A 46 -0.56 2.37 -7.96
CA LEU A 46 0.63 2.03 -7.19
C LEU A 46 1.22 3.28 -6.54
N TYR A 47 1.55 3.16 -5.26
CA TYR A 47 2.20 4.18 -4.46
C TYR A 47 3.49 3.62 -3.88
N GLU A 48 4.62 4.26 -4.18
CA GLU A 48 5.91 3.85 -3.64
C GLU A 48 5.94 4.10 -2.12
N ALA A 49 6.35 3.07 -1.37
CA ALA A 49 6.67 3.17 0.04
C ALA A 49 8.08 3.73 0.15
N ASP A 50 8.18 4.98 0.58
CA ASP A 50 9.46 5.58 0.89
C ASP A 50 9.95 5.01 2.24
N ASP A 51 10.77 3.97 2.17
CA ASP A 51 11.51 3.42 3.31
C ASP A 51 12.67 4.38 3.67
N GLU A 52 12.38 5.66 3.94
CA GLU A 52 13.30 6.48 4.73
C GLU A 52 13.19 5.99 6.18
N GLU A 53 13.91 4.90 6.44
CA GLU A 53 14.38 4.51 7.76
C GLU A 53 15.06 5.75 8.35
N GLN A 54 14.32 6.45 9.23
CA GLN A 54 14.83 7.57 10.00
C GLN A 54 15.95 7.05 10.90
N ALA A 55 17.18 7.10 10.40
CA ALA A 55 18.42 6.98 11.14
C ALA A 55 18.69 8.24 11.99
#